data_AF-A0A074Y390-F1
#
_entry.id   AF-A0A074Y390-F1
#
_cell.length_a   1.000
_cell.length_b   1.000
_cell.length_c   1.000
_cell.angle_alpha   90.00
_cell.angle_beta   90.00
_cell.angle_gamma   90.00
#
_symmetry.space_group_name_H-M   'P 1'
#
loop_
_entity.id
_entity.type
_entity.pdbx_description
1 polymer ?
#
loop_
_entity_poly.entity_id
_entity_poly.type
_entity_poly.pdbx_seq_one_letter_code
_entity_poly.pdbx_strand_id
1 'polypeptide(L)'
;MDLGPGQKGCWRGHLDVAQKMVMENIQTALVFEDDADWDVALHAQLKEVARGTRWLGGQEDISTLPHSPYGDDWDLLWLGHCSLRADRNDDRRWVIPKDPTAIPLSVRQYLESPRMDRWTSGPNADPQTRLVLKAENGVCANGYALSLEGARKMLYRLSMMPYKEPVDVGMGMLCENAEGLGLNFTCIAPFPEIIGVSRPAGRSNRGSDIDHWAEKIATKSWSERVMFPVRQNIPQLLNRETTFISSYPDITGATKNIADLRQFEGHGEHIDLEAERQMIQADRERAEAERAKDEAAKKAIKEKHEGLCKLADSQDPRTYDLEVVEAVNHSPQARIAKVSAHFGTQDPAYEQALRTHSDHANRHGYSVLDMRSQIFDALWNKPAYILSIILAELQKPEGDRLEWLFWFDRDTVILNQCMPLHIFLPPRDNIHVIISNDFQALNNGVFAVRVSEWSIRLYGAILGYRELRPGDDLPFTEQSAMERVLLDERFASGVAYYPQRWFNAYGFQVKDADLLVHFAGMDTRKEEIVKWIDKTAASPEVWSKDYRLTNLPQEISQYWAKFPQSQEFLKSE
;
A
#
# COMPACT_ATOMS: atom_id res chain seq x y z
N MET A 1 -5.68 16.91 -20.72
CA MET A 1 -4.86 16.37 -19.62
C MET A 1 -5.77 15.72 -18.59
N ASP A 2 -5.62 14.41 -18.43
CA ASP A 2 -6.32 13.60 -17.42
C ASP A 2 -5.46 13.51 -16.15
N LEU A 3 -5.23 14.67 -15.52
CA LEU A 3 -4.38 14.82 -14.33
C LEU A 3 -5.19 15.40 -13.17
N GLY A 4 -4.84 15.01 -11.94
CA GLY A 4 -5.40 15.58 -10.73
C GLY A 4 -5.08 17.08 -10.57
N PRO A 5 -5.81 17.83 -9.71
CA PRO A 5 -5.55 19.25 -9.50
C PRO A 5 -4.11 19.57 -9.03
N GLY A 6 -3.56 18.78 -8.09
CA GLY A 6 -2.18 18.96 -7.60
C GLY A 6 -1.14 18.74 -8.69
N GLN A 7 -1.28 17.66 -9.46
CA GLN A 7 -0.43 17.37 -10.62
C GLN A 7 -0.49 18.47 -11.70
N LYS A 8 -1.68 19.02 -11.97
CA LYS A 8 -1.83 20.18 -12.88
C LYS A 8 -1.15 21.44 -12.34
N GLY A 9 -1.24 21.68 -11.03
CA GLY A 9 -0.56 22.79 -10.36
C GLY A 9 0.96 22.68 -10.48
N CYS A 10 1.52 21.51 -10.17
CA CYS A 10 2.92 21.19 -10.35
C CYS A 10 3.37 21.39 -11.81
N TRP A 11 2.66 20.77 -12.76
CA TRP A 11 2.92 20.96 -14.20
C TRP A 11 2.95 22.43 -14.60
N ARG A 12 1.98 23.21 -14.13
CA ARG A 12 1.88 24.64 -14.45
C ARG A 12 3.07 25.42 -13.91
N GLY A 13 3.47 25.18 -12.66
CA GLY A 13 4.60 25.88 -12.04
C GLY A 13 5.90 25.68 -12.80
N HIS A 14 6.20 24.44 -13.21
CA HIS A 14 7.41 24.13 -13.97
C HIS A 14 7.36 24.75 -15.39
N LEU A 15 6.20 24.75 -16.06
CA LEU A 15 6.07 25.41 -17.36
C LEU A 15 6.16 26.93 -17.26
N ASP A 16 5.64 27.56 -16.22
CA ASP A 16 5.76 29.01 -16.02
C ASP A 16 7.25 29.41 -15.87
N VAL A 17 8.07 28.59 -15.23
CA VAL A 17 9.54 28.78 -15.19
C VAL A 17 10.14 28.73 -16.59
N ALA A 18 9.87 27.67 -17.35
CA ALA A 18 10.40 27.52 -18.71
C ALA A 18 9.91 28.64 -19.65
N GLN A 19 8.63 29.04 -19.55
CA GLN A 19 8.08 30.16 -20.29
C GLN A 19 8.80 31.47 -19.96
N LYS A 20 9.00 31.74 -18.67
CA LYS A 20 9.73 32.94 -18.22
C LYS A 20 11.15 32.96 -18.75
N MET A 21 11.86 31.83 -18.71
CA MET A 21 13.20 31.74 -19.27
C MET A 21 13.24 32.11 -20.76
N VAL A 22 12.29 31.58 -21.54
CA VAL A 22 12.20 31.88 -22.98
C VAL A 22 11.82 33.33 -23.24
N MET A 23 10.85 33.88 -22.50
CA MET A 23 10.38 35.26 -22.68
C MET A 23 11.44 36.31 -22.28
N GLU A 24 12.18 36.05 -21.20
CA GLU A 24 13.18 36.98 -20.65
C GLU A 24 14.61 36.66 -21.10
N ASN A 25 14.79 35.65 -21.96
CA ASN A 25 16.09 35.20 -22.45
C ASN A 25 17.08 34.81 -21.33
N ILE A 26 16.58 34.14 -20.29
CA ILE A 26 17.38 33.63 -19.18
C ILE A 26 18.14 32.39 -19.65
N GLN A 27 19.48 32.44 -19.62
CA GLN A 27 20.34 31.40 -20.20
C GLN A 27 20.28 30.07 -19.45
N THR A 28 20.23 30.12 -18.12
CA THR A 28 20.12 28.95 -17.26
C THR A 28 19.31 29.29 -16.01
N ALA A 29 18.56 28.32 -15.49
CA ALA A 29 17.87 28.44 -14.21
C ALA A 29 18.09 27.17 -13.38
N LEU A 30 18.35 27.33 -12.08
CA LEU A 30 18.31 26.25 -11.11
C LEU A 30 16.96 26.32 -10.38
N VAL A 31 16.19 25.25 -10.47
CA VAL A 31 14.82 25.15 -9.95
C VAL A 31 14.82 24.15 -8.80
N PHE A 32 14.15 24.52 -7.72
CA PHE A 32 13.90 23.66 -6.56
C PHE A 32 12.40 23.55 -6.34
N GLU A 33 11.92 22.36 -6.01
CA GLU A 33 10.59 22.20 -5.43
C GLU A 33 10.56 22.84 -4.02
N ASP A 34 9.37 23.17 -3.53
CA ASP A 34 9.19 23.84 -2.24
C ASP A 34 9.55 22.95 -1.03
N ASP A 35 9.45 21.63 -1.21
CA ASP A 35 9.88 20.62 -0.26
C ASP A 35 11.34 20.17 -0.46
N ALA A 36 12.12 20.78 -1.36
CA ALA A 36 13.52 20.39 -1.57
C ALA A 36 14.41 20.62 -0.34
N ASP A 37 15.41 19.74 -0.18
CA ASP A 37 16.52 19.88 0.78
C ASP A 37 17.82 19.32 0.19
N TRP A 38 18.96 19.72 0.74
CA TRP A 38 20.28 19.36 0.23
C TRP A 38 21.33 19.32 1.34
N ASP A 39 22.49 18.74 1.06
CA ASP A 39 23.59 18.67 2.01
C ASP A 39 24.19 20.05 2.31
N VAL A 40 24.60 20.29 3.55
CA VAL A 40 25.40 21.49 3.94
C VAL A 40 26.69 21.68 3.12
N ALA A 41 27.16 20.63 2.44
CA ALA A 41 28.32 20.62 1.56
C ALA A 41 27.96 20.73 0.06
N LEU A 42 26.75 21.19 -0.29
CA LEU A 42 26.25 21.25 -1.68
C LEU A 42 27.23 21.87 -2.68
N HIS A 43 27.98 22.90 -2.29
CA HIS A 43 28.97 23.51 -3.20
C HIS A 43 30.07 22.53 -3.64
N ALA A 44 30.52 21.62 -2.78
CA ALA A 44 31.50 20.60 -3.14
C ALA A 44 30.89 19.55 -4.07
N GLN A 45 29.65 19.12 -3.81
CA GLN A 45 28.90 18.22 -4.69
C GLN A 45 28.72 18.85 -6.08
N LEU A 46 28.28 20.11 -6.13
CA LEU A 46 28.08 20.86 -7.37
C LEU A 46 29.39 21.09 -8.16
N LYS A 47 30.53 21.21 -7.48
CA LYS A 47 31.84 21.28 -8.14
C LYS A 47 32.16 19.99 -8.89
N GLU A 48 31.86 18.83 -8.30
CA GLU A 48 32.05 17.54 -8.97
C GLU A 48 31.02 17.31 -10.07
N VAL A 49 29.77 17.76 -9.90
CA VAL A 49 28.79 17.79 -10.99
C VAL A 49 29.28 18.64 -12.16
N ALA A 50 29.86 19.82 -11.89
CA ALA A 50 30.46 20.68 -12.93
C ALA A 50 31.64 20.01 -13.65
N ARG A 51 32.49 19.26 -12.92
CA ARG A 51 33.58 18.47 -13.54
C ARG A 51 33.04 17.33 -14.40
N GLY A 52 32.11 16.55 -13.87
CA GLY A 52 31.50 15.42 -14.58
C GLY A 52 30.71 15.84 -15.82
N THR A 53 29.92 16.91 -15.74
CA THR A 53 29.17 17.46 -16.89
C THR A 53 30.10 17.88 -18.03
N ARG A 54 31.19 18.60 -17.75
CA ARG A 54 32.20 18.95 -18.76
C ARG A 54 32.88 17.72 -19.37
N TRP A 55 33.25 16.74 -18.55
CA TRP A 55 33.86 15.50 -19.03
C TRP A 55 32.91 14.71 -19.94
N LEU A 56 31.64 14.58 -19.55
CA LEU A 56 30.60 13.95 -20.38
C LEU A 56 30.28 14.74 -21.66
N GLY A 57 30.48 16.06 -21.66
CA GLY A 57 30.39 16.92 -22.84
C GLY A 57 31.65 16.91 -23.72
N GLY A 58 32.76 16.32 -23.26
CA GLY A 58 34.05 16.45 -23.96
C GLY A 58 34.65 17.86 -23.91
N GLN A 59 34.24 18.68 -22.93
CA GLN A 59 34.60 20.09 -22.77
C GLN A 59 35.66 20.30 -21.68
N GLU A 60 36.69 19.44 -21.65
CA GLU A 60 37.76 19.51 -20.66
C GLU A 60 38.88 20.49 -21.02
N ASP A 61 39.07 20.76 -22.31
CA ASP A 61 40.15 21.61 -22.80
C ASP A 61 39.89 23.09 -22.45
N ILE A 62 40.89 23.69 -21.80
CA ILE A 62 40.92 25.11 -21.45
C ILE A 62 40.96 26.00 -22.71
N SER A 63 41.39 25.47 -23.86
CA SER A 63 41.39 26.21 -25.13
C SER A 63 39.97 26.47 -25.66
N THR A 64 38.98 25.70 -25.21
CA THR A 64 37.55 25.82 -25.53
C THR A 64 36.72 25.97 -24.25
N LEU A 65 37.10 26.92 -23.38
CA LEU A 65 36.39 27.16 -22.12
C LEU A 65 34.88 27.39 -22.37
N PRO A 66 33.99 26.54 -21.83
CA PRO A 66 32.56 26.77 -21.94
C PRO A 66 32.16 28.03 -21.16
N HIS A 67 31.05 28.65 -21.57
CA HIS A 67 30.52 29.83 -20.88
C HIS A 67 30.05 29.49 -19.47
N SER A 68 29.46 28.29 -19.32
CA SER A 68 29.03 27.75 -18.04
C SER A 68 30.12 26.90 -17.39
N PRO A 69 30.33 27.00 -16.06
CA PRO A 69 31.16 26.05 -15.31
C PRO A 69 30.70 24.60 -15.47
N TYR A 70 29.44 24.35 -15.83
CA TYR A 70 28.86 23.02 -16.03
C TYR A 70 28.93 22.56 -17.50
N GLY A 71 29.63 23.29 -18.36
CA GLY A 71 29.58 23.07 -19.80
C GLY A 71 28.32 23.64 -20.44
N ASP A 72 28.32 23.66 -21.77
CA ASP A 72 27.27 24.28 -22.60
C ASP A 72 26.41 23.24 -23.36
N ASP A 73 26.74 21.94 -23.25
CA ASP A 73 26.15 20.85 -24.06
C ASP A 73 25.02 20.06 -23.36
N TRP A 74 24.47 20.58 -22.25
CA TRP A 74 23.36 19.96 -21.54
C TRP A 74 22.07 20.77 -21.69
N ASP A 75 20.94 20.08 -21.73
CA ASP A 75 19.61 20.69 -21.70
C ASP A 75 19.05 20.70 -20.28
N LEU A 76 19.28 19.62 -19.53
CA LEU A 76 18.81 19.45 -18.16
C LEU A 76 19.87 18.79 -17.26
N LEU A 77 20.13 19.40 -16.09
CA LEU A 77 20.87 18.76 -15.00
C LEU A 77 19.89 18.27 -13.94
N TRP A 78 19.71 16.97 -13.80
CA TRP A 78 18.72 16.39 -12.89
C TRP A 78 19.31 16.14 -11.51
N LEU A 79 19.42 17.19 -10.70
CA LEU A 79 20.18 17.17 -9.44
C LEU A 79 19.44 16.48 -8.29
N GLY A 80 18.11 16.46 -8.33
CA GLY A 80 17.22 15.79 -7.39
C GLY A 80 16.14 15.00 -8.12
N HIS A 81 16.16 13.69 -7.92
CA HIS A 81 15.26 12.71 -8.55
C HIS A 81 14.97 11.57 -7.57
N CYS A 82 13.92 10.81 -7.84
CA CYS A 82 13.59 9.61 -7.06
C CYS A 82 14.04 8.31 -7.73
N SER A 83 14.37 8.37 -9.01
CA SER A 83 14.78 7.25 -9.85
C SER A 83 15.18 7.77 -11.24
N LEU A 84 16.14 7.09 -11.86
CA LEU A 84 16.55 7.31 -13.24
C LEU A 84 17.27 6.08 -13.78
N ARG A 85 17.51 6.06 -15.10
CA ARG A 85 18.39 5.10 -15.76
C ARG A 85 19.61 5.81 -16.33
N ALA A 86 20.73 5.10 -16.46
CA ALA A 86 21.84 5.59 -17.26
C ALA A 86 21.56 5.44 -18.75
N ASP A 87 22.05 6.38 -19.56
CA ASP A 87 22.00 6.30 -21.02
C ASP A 87 22.64 4.99 -21.49
N ARG A 88 21.90 4.23 -22.30
CA ARG A 88 22.27 2.88 -22.72
C ARG A 88 23.37 2.85 -23.77
N ASN A 89 23.66 3.98 -24.38
CA ASN A 89 24.64 4.14 -25.46
C ASN A 89 25.84 4.98 -25.01
N ASP A 90 25.82 5.53 -23.80
CA ASP A 90 26.92 6.31 -23.24
C ASP A 90 27.71 5.44 -22.24
N ASP A 91 28.96 5.16 -22.59
CA ASP A 91 29.89 4.34 -21.80
C ASP A 91 30.63 5.13 -20.71
N ARG A 92 30.35 6.43 -20.56
CA ARG A 92 31.13 7.32 -19.70
C ARG A 92 30.47 7.51 -18.35
N ARG A 93 31.25 7.41 -17.27
CA ARG A 93 30.83 7.70 -15.89
C ARG A 93 31.86 8.60 -15.21
N TRP A 94 31.43 9.73 -14.68
CA TRP A 94 32.26 10.49 -13.75
C TRP A 94 32.07 9.90 -12.36
N VAL A 95 33.07 9.17 -11.87
CA VAL A 95 32.99 8.40 -10.63
C VAL A 95 33.56 9.25 -9.49
N ILE A 96 32.80 9.44 -8.43
CA ILE A 96 33.18 10.17 -7.23
C ILE A 96 33.28 9.15 -6.08
N PRO A 97 34.46 8.59 -5.81
CA PRO A 97 34.67 7.68 -4.70
C PRO A 97 34.69 8.44 -3.36
N LYS A 98 34.40 7.72 -2.28
CA LYS A 98 34.49 8.17 -0.88
C LYS A 98 33.72 9.45 -0.61
N ASP A 99 32.59 9.65 -1.28
CA ASP A 99 31.74 10.80 -1.05
C ASP A 99 31.02 10.63 0.31
N PRO A 100 31.38 11.42 1.34
CA PRO A 100 30.75 11.31 2.66
C PRO A 100 29.27 11.71 2.65
N THR A 101 28.80 12.36 1.57
CA THR A 101 27.41 12.79 1.38
C THR A 101 26.59 11.80 0.55
N ALA A 102 27.18 10.71 0.06
CA ALA A 102 26.43 9.65 -0.62
C ALA A 102 25.62 8.84 0.40
N ILE A 103 24.30 8.73 0.17
CA ILE A 103 23.42 7.97 1.07
C ILE A 103 23.79 6.47 1.12
N PRO A 104 23.64 5.80 2.27
CA PRO A 104 24.02 4.39 2.41
C PRO A 104 23.24 3.46 1.48
N LEU A 105 23.88 2.38 1.03
CA LEU A 105 23.25 1.40 0.13
C LEU A 105 21.97 0.78 0.72
N SER A 106 21.94 0.56 2.04
CA SER A 106 20.81 -0.07 2.74
C SER A 106 19.51 0.75 2.74
N VAL A 107 19.59 2.05 2.48
CA VAL A 107 18.43 2.96 2.48
C VAL A 107 18.08 3.47 1.08
N ARG A 108 18.85 3.07 0.07
CA ARG A 108 18.59 3.42 -1.34
C ARG A 108 17.37 2.63 -1.85
N GLN A 109 16.31 3.35 -2.19
CA GLN A 109 15.08 2.78 -2.77
C GLN A 109 14.75 3.51 -4.07
N TYR A 110 14.93 2.81 -5.18
CA TYR A 110 14.70 3.33 -6.53
C TYR A 110 13.86 2.35 -7.34
N LEU A 111 12.98 2.87 -8.20
CA LEU A 111 12.21 2.05 -9.14
C LEU A 111 13.13 1.52 -10.25
N GLU A 112 13.89 2.42 -10.85
CA GLU A 112 15.04 2.18 -11.73
C GLU A 112 16.28 2.88 -11.15
N SER A 113 17.44 2.23 -11.30
CA SER A 113 18.73 2.84 -10.98
C SER A 113 19.80 2.42 -11.99
N PRO A 114 20.84 3.24 -12.20
CA PRO A 114 22.08 2.80 -12.84
C PRO A 114 22.64 1.57 -12.11
N ARG A 115 23.28 0.67 -12.86
CA ARG A 115 24.00 -0.45 -12.26
C ARG A 115 25.23 0.09 -11.53
N MET A 116 25.37 -0.28 -10.26
CA MET A 116 26.44 0.22 -9.38
C MET A 116 27.39 -0.88 -8.88
N ASP A 117 27.12 -2.15 -9.20
CA ASP A 117 27.80 -3.34 -8.68
C ASP A 117 29.33 -3.27 -8.76
N ARG A 118 29.86 -2.71 -9.85
CA ARG A 118 31.28 -2.42 -10.06
C ARG A 118 31.90 -1.62 -8.91
N TRP A 119 31.22 -0.57 -8.46
CA TRP A 119 31.71 0.33 -7.41
C TRP A 119 31.20 -0.06 -6.02
N THR A 120 30.08 -0.77 -5.89
CA THR A 120 29.51 -1.08 -4.56
C THR A 120 29.86 -2.46 -4.04
N SER A 121 30.20 -3.40 -4.92
CA SER A 121 30.45 -4.82 -4.58
C SER A 121 31.61 -5.46 -5.35
N GLY A 122 32.25 -4.73 -6.26
CA GLY A 122 33.41 -5.21 -7.02
C GLY A 122 34.69 -5.33 -6.18
N PRO A 123 35.81 -5.75 -6.80
CA PRO A 123 37.09 -5.97 -6.10
C PRO A 123 37.63 -4.75 -5.34
N ASN A 124 37.32 -3.54 -5.82
CA ASN A 124 37.71 -2.26 -5.20
C ASN A 124 36.47 -1.50 -4.72
N ALA A 125 35.48 -2.21 -4.18
CA ALA A 125 34.21 -1.62 -3.79
C ALA A 125 34.36 -0.49 -2.78
N ASP A 126 33.68 0.61 -3.07
CA ASP A 126 33.42 1.73 -2.21
C ASP A 126 31.91 2.00 -2.17
N PRO A 127 31.22 1.61 -1.09
CA PRO A 127 29.77 1.79 -0.96
C PRO A 127 29.36 3.27 -0.88
N GLN A 128 30.30 4.20 -0.69
CA GLN A 128 30.10 5.64 -0.71
C GLN A 128 30.47 6.27 -2.07
N THR A 129 30.27 5.52 -3.15
CA THR A 129 30.43 6.04 -4.51
C THR A 129 29.19 6.78 -4.99
N ARG A 130 29.41 7.96 -5.59
CA ARG A 130 28.44 8.69 -6.42
C ARG A 130 28.93 8.75 -7.86
N LEU A 131 28.02 8.69 -8.82
CA LEU A 131 28.30 8.90 -10.23
C LEU A 131 27.72 10.24 -10.70
N VAL A 132 28.30 10.83 -11.74
CA VAL A 132 27.63 11.76 -12.64
C VAL A 132 27.63 11.14 -14.03
N LEU A 133 26.46 11.05 -14.64
CA LEU A 133 26.23 10.28 -15.86
C LEU A 133 25.15 10.93 -16.73
N LYS A 134 25.12 10.57 -18.03
CA LYS A 134 23.97 10.87 -18.87
C LYS A 134 22.79 10.03 -18.44
N ALA A 135 21.65 10.68 -18.22
CA ALA A 135 20.47 10.07 -17.61
C ALA A 135 19.31 9.98 -18.59
N GLU A 136 18.54 8.90 -18.48
CA GLU A 136 17.30 8.65 -19.20
C GLU A 136 16.18 8.37 -18.19
N ASN A 137 14.94 8.62 -18.59
CA ASN A 137 13.73 8.19 -17.87
C ASN A 137 13.71 8.54 -16.37
N GLY A 138 14.12 9.76 -16.02
CA GLY A 138 14.07 10.26 -14.64
C GLY A 138 12.65 10.54 -14.16
N VAL A 139 12.43 10.46 -12.83
CA VAL A 139 11.17 10.83 -12.17
C VAL A 139 11.44 11.60 -10.86
N CYS A 140 10.44 12.36 -10.41
CA CYS A 140 10.55 13.47 -9.46
C CYS A 140 11.40 14.64 -9.99
N ALA A 141 11.13 15.86 -9.51
CA ALA A 141 11.85 17.06 -9.96
C ALA A 141 12.30 17.94 -8.78
N ASN A 142 12.68 17.31 -7.66
CA ASN A 142 13.03 17.98 -6.39
C ASN A 142 14.07 19.10 -6.57
N GLY A 143 15.01 18.90 -7.50
CA GLY A 143 15.78 20.00 -8.04
C GLY A 143 16.41 19.69 -9.39
N TYR A 144 16.41 20.66 -10.30
CA TYR A 144 17.05 20.53 -11.60
C TYR A 144 17.54 21.87 -12.14
N ALA A 145 18.59 21.85 -12.95
CA ALA A 145 18.97 23.00 -13.75
C ALA A 145 18.48 22.83 -15.19
N LEU A 146 18.04 23.91 -15.82
CA LEU A 146 17.53 23.93 -17.19
C LEU A 146 18.30 24.97 -17.99
N SER A 147 18.73 24.63 -19.20
CA SER A 147 19.29 25.60 -20.15
C SER A 147 18.16 26.29 -20.92
N LEU A 148 18.42 27.46 -21.52
CA LEU A 148 17.43 28.16 -22.35
C LEU A 148 16.94 27.29 -23.51
N GLU A 149 17.84 26.52 -24.12
CA GLU A 149 17.50 25.62 -25.19
C GLU A 149 16.67 24.42 -24.68
N GLY A 150 17.06 23.88 -23.52
CA GLY A 150 16.25 22.88 -22.80
C GLY A 150 14.84 23.40 -22.48
N ALA A 151 14.70 24.66 -22.07
CA ALA A 151 13.40 25.28 -21.79
C ALA A 151 12.51 25.35 -23.04
N ARG A 152 13.06 25.70 -24.21
CA ARG A 152 12.32 25.70 -25.48
C ARG A 152 11.81 24.31 -25.84
N LYS A 153 12.69 23.30 -25.75
CA LYS A 153 12.36 21.90 -26.05
C LYS A 153 11.33 21.34 -25.06
N MET A 154 11.48 21.67 -23.78
CA MET A 154 10.54 21.30 -22.71
C MET A 154 9.15 21.88 -22.97
N LEU A 155 9.05 23.18 -23.33
CA LEU A 155 7.77 23.81 -23.68
C LEU A 155 7.13 23.17 -24.91
N TYR A 156 7.91 22.91 -25.96
CA TYR A 156 7.40 22.24 -27.15
C TYR A 156 6.79 20.89 -26.81
N ARG A 157 7.50 20.04 -26.05
CA ARG A 157 7.01 18.70 -25.70
C ARG A 157 5.85 18.71 -24.72
N LEU A 158 5.94 19.53 -23.66
CA LEU A 158 4.98 19.46 -22.54
C LEU A 158 3.78 20.41 -22.69
N SER A 159 3.80 21.32 -23.66
CA SER A 159 2.69 22.26 -23.92
C SER A 159 2.11 22.18 -25.33
N MET A 160 2.91 21.90 -26.36
CA MET A 160 2.44 21.96 -27.77
C MET A 160 2.15 20.59 -28.38
N MET A 161 2.53 19.50 -27.72
CA MET A 161 2.21 18.13 -28.16
C MET A 161 1.14 17.50 -27.27
N PRO A 162 0.32 16.57 -27.80
CA PRO A 162 -0.58 15.77 -26.97
C PRO A 162 0.19 15.07 -25.85
N TYR A 163 -0.15 15.41 -24.61
CA TYR A 163 0.53 14.94 -23.43
C TYR A 163 -0.45 14.84 -22.26
N LYS A 164 -0.32 13.79 -21.46
CA LYS A 164 -1.28 13.44 -20.39
C LYS A 164 -0.64 12.98 -19.09
N GLU A 165 0.68 12.88 -19.02
CA GLU A 165 1.39 12.37 -17.85
C GLU A 165 1.83 13.54 -16.92
N PRO A 166 2.20 13.28 -15.66
CA PRO A 166 2.78 14.30 -14.76
C PRO A 166 4.06 14.94 -15.32
N VAL A 167 4.44 16.13 -14.82
CA VAL A 167 5.51 16.92 -15.46
C VAL A 167 6.89 16.25 -15.44
N ASP A 168 7.23 15.58 -14.34
CA ASP A 168 8.47 14.85 -14.15
C ASP A 168 8.60 13.67 -15.13
N VAL A 169 7.51 12.89 -15.30
CA VAL A 169 7.44 11.82 -16.32
C VAL A 169 7.71 12.38 -17.71
N GLY A 170 7.27 13.60 -17.99
CA GLY A 170 7.42 14.24 -19.29
C GLY A 170 8.83 14.71 -19.56
N MET A 171 9.48 15.23 -18.52
CA MET A 171 10.92 15.50 -18.51
C MET A 171 11.71 14.21 -18.67
N GLY A 172 11.29 13.12 -18.03
CA GLY A 172 11.90 11.78 -18.15
C GLY A 172 11.84 11.24 -19.57
N MET A 173 10.67 11.34 -20.21
CA MET A 173 10.47 10.96 -21.62
C MET A 173 11.30 11.82 -22.58
N LEU A 174 11.51 13.11 -22.28
CA LEU A 174 12.43 13.96 -23.06
C LEU A 174 13.86 13.42 -22.97
N CYS A 175 14.32 13.06 -21.77
CA CYS A 175 15.65 12.50 -21.58
C CYS A 175 15.82 11.12 -22.24
N GLU A 176 14.77 10.29 -22.31
CA GLU A 176 14.85 8.94 -22.88
C GLU A 176 14.66 8.91 -24.41
N ASN A 177 13.75 9.72 -24.97
CA ASN A 177 13.30 9.58 -26.36
C ASN A 177 13.04 10.93 -27.06
N ALA A 178 13.95 11.88 -26.88
CA ALA A 178 13.91 13.13 -27.65
C ALA A 178 14.01 12.89 -29.17
N GLU A 179 14.80 11.90 -29.59
CA GLU A 179 15.02 11.62 -31.02
C GLU A 179 13.73 11.18 -31.72
N GLY A 180 12.87 10.41 -31.05
CA GLY A 180 11.54 10.04 -31.56
C GLY A 180 10.62 11.24 -31.78
N LEU A 181 10.96 12.41 -31.21
CA LEU A 181 10.28 13.69 -31.40
C LEU A 181 11.00 14.61 -32.40
N GLY A 182 12.09 14.14 -33.03
CA GLY A 182 12.95 14.94 -33.89
C GLY A 182 13.79 15.97 -33.13
N LEU A 183 14.03 15.74 -31.83
CA LEU A 183 14.80 16.63 -30.96
C LEU A 183 16.07 15.93 -30.47
N ASN A 184 17.05 16.72 -30.04
CA ASN A 184 18.11 16.26 -29.15
C ASN A 184 17.85 16.90 -27.77
N PHE A 185 17.85 16.10 -26.70
CA PHE A 185 17.68 16.59 -25.33
C PHE A 185 18.65 15.86 -24.40
N THR A 186 19.73 16.55 -23.98
CA THR A 186 20.78 15.93 -23.16
C THR A 186 20.52 16.14 -21.68
N CYS A 187 20.32 15.04 -20.96
CA CYS A 187 20.15 15.04 -19.50
C CYS A 187 21.38 14.46 -18.80
N ILE A 188 21.87 15.15 -17.78
CA ILE A 188 22.98 14.67 -16.93
C ILE A 188 22.52 14.70 -15.48
N ALA A 189 22.81 13.64 -14.73
CA ALA A 189 22.37 13.53 -13.34
C ALA A 189 23.47 12.94 -12.44
N PRO A 190 23.59 13.40 -11.20
CA PRO A 190 24.26 12.64 -10.16
C PRO A 190 23.40 11.43 -9.73
N PHE A 191 24.04 10.29 -9.48
CA PHE A 191 23.42 9.12 -8.87
C PHE A 191 24.31 8.53 -7.75
N PRO A 192 23.85 8.44 -6.49
CA PRO A 192 22.62 9.02 -5.97
C PRO A 192 22.49 10.54 -6.22
N GLU A 193 21.29 11.07 -6.05
CA GLU A 193 20.92 12.49 -6.12
C GLU A 193 21.57 13.34 -5.03
N ILE A 194 21.75 14.64 -5.29
CA ILE A 194 22.35 15.61 -4.33
C ILE A 194 21.32 16.57 -3.74
N ILE A 195 20.10 16.58 -4.29
CA ILE A 195 18.94 17.27 -3.75
C ILE A 195 17.90 16.19 -3.45
N GLY A 196 17.45 16.14 -2.21
CA GLY A 196 16.40 15.24 -1.76
C GLY A 196 15.18 16.02 -1.29
N VAL A 197 14.40 15.39 -0.41
CA VAL A 197 13.07 15.88 -0.05
C VAL A 197 12.94 16.07 1.45
N SER A 198 12.50 17.24 1.85
CA SER A 198 12.17 17.57 3.23
C SER A 198 10.75 17.18 3.57
N ARG A 199 10.59 16.46 4.68
CA ARG A 199 9.29 16.16 5.27
C ARG A 199 9.12 16.92 6.58
N PRO A 200 8.19 17.88 6.65
CA PRO A 200 7.96 18.64 7.88
C PRO A 200 7.29 17.78 8.96
N ALA A 201 7.43 18.19 10.22
CA ALA A 201 6.64 17.63 11.31
C ALA A 201 5.16 18.00 11.16
N GLY A 202 4.28 17.11 11.61
CA GLY A 202 2.83 17.25 11.53
C GLY A 202 2.21 16.32 10.50
N ARG A 203 1.03 16.71 9.98
CA ARG A 203 0.27 15.92 9.01
C ARG A 203 1.06 15.73 7.71
N SER A 204 0.98 14.55 7.12
CA SER A 204 1.67 14.18 5.87
C SER A 204 1.33 15.07 4.68
N ASN A 205 0.13 15.66 4.65
CA ASN A 205 -0.27 16.62 3.61
C ASN A 205 0.52 17.95 3.67
N ARG A 206 1.25 18.22 4.76
CA ARG A 206 2.21 19.34 4.81
C ARG A 206 3.48 19.04 4.03
N GLY A 207 3.76 17.76 3.76
CA GLY A 207 4.94 17.32 3.05
C GLY A 207 4.72 17.07 1.56
N SER A 208 3.49 16.79 1.12
CA SER A 208 3.10 16.71 -0.30
C SER A 208 1.58 16.77 -0.42
N ASP A 209 1.08 17.56 -1.37
CA ASP A 209 -0.34 17.75 -1.68
C ASP A 209 -0.70 17.35 -3.13
N ILE A 210 0.23 16.71 -3.85
CA ILE A 210 0.05 16.29 -5.25
C ILE A 210 -1.02 15.21 -5.36
N ASP A 211 -1.08 14.29 -4.39
CA ASP A 211 -2.02 13.16 -4.31
C ASP A 211 -2.56 12.98 -2.88
N HIS A 212 -3.72 12.35 -2.74
CA HIS A 212 -4.36 12.07 -1.45
C HIS A 212 -3.81 10.80 -0.80
N TRP A 213 -2.71 10.94 -0.06
CA TRP A 213 -2.15 9.86 0.76
C TRP A 213 -2.86 9.75 2.11
N ALA A 214 -2.87 8.56 2.72
CA ALA A 214 -3.37 8.36 4.07
C ALA A 214 -2.66 9.32 5.07
N GLU A 215 -3.42 10.03 5.89
CA GLU A 215 -2.85 10.99 6.85
C GLU A 215 -1.97 10.26 7.89
N LYS A 216 -0.67 10.55 7.89
CA LYS A 216 0.26 10.18 8.96
C LYS A 216 0.72 11.45 9.66
N ILE A 217 0.77 11.44 10.99
CA ILE A 217 1.29 12.56 11.78
C ILE A 217 2.72 12.22 12.19
N ALA A 218 3.69 12.92 11.61
CA ALA A 218 5.08 12.81 12.02
C ALA A 218 5.37 13.74 13.20
N THR A 219 6.02 13.21 14.24
CA THR A 219 6.38 13.99 15.43
C THR A 219 7.64 14.84 15.25
N LYS A 220 8.45 14.54 14.23
CA LYS A 220 9.69 15.24 13.87
C LYS A 220 9.76 15.44 12.36
N SER A 221 10.47 16.48 11.93
CA SER A 221 10.84 16.63 10.52
C SER A 221 12.07 15.79 10.21
N TRP A 222 12.18 15.33 8.97
CA TRP A 222 13.36 14.65 8.45
C TRP A 222 13.54 15.03 6.98
N SER A 223 14.67 14.65 6.40
CA SER A 223 14.91 14.79 4.98
C SER A 223 15.31 13.44 4.41
N GLU A 224 14.66 13.09 3.31
CA GLU A 224 14.88 11.87 2.55
C GLU A 224 15.99 12.12 1.54
N ARG A 225 16.82 11.10 1.28
CA ARG A 225 17.84 11.12 0.21
C ARG A 225 18.97 12.14 0.40
N VAL A 226 19.15 12.66 1.62
CA VAL A 226 20.21 13.63 1.97
C VAL A 226 20.93 13.18 3.25
N MET A 227 22.26 13.26 3.25
CA MET A 227 23.09 12.81 4.39
C MET A 227 23.18 13.84 5.52
N PHE A 228 23.42 15.10 5.19
CA PHE A 228 23.61 16.23 6.11
C PHE A 228 22.67 17.37 5.73
N PRO A 229 21.35 17.17 5.88
CA PRO A 229 20.36 18.09 5.35
C PRO A 229 20.44 19.47 6.00
N VAL A 230 20.35 20.52 5.19
CA VAL A 230 20.41 21.91 5.63
C VAL A 230 19.30 22.20 6.63
N ARG A 231 18.06 21.72 6.40
CA ARG A 231 16.92 22.05 7.28
C ARG A 231 17.10 21.55 8.72
N GLN A 232 17.68 20.37 8.93
CA GLN A 232 17.99 19.86 10.27
C GLN A 232 19.27 20.49 10.85
N ASN A 233 20.04 21.19 10.03
CA ASN A 233 21.29 21.85 10.42
C ASN A 233 21.21 23.39 10.46
N ILE A 234 20.03 24.00 10.31
CA ILE A 234 19.84 25.45 10.39
C ILE A 234 20.43 26.03 11.70
N PRO A 235 20.20 25.46 12.90
CA PRO A 235 20.79 26.00 14.13
C PRO A 235 22.32 26.03 14.09
N GLN A 236 22.96 24.99 13.56
CA GLN A 236 24.42 24.91 13.41
C GLN A 236 24.92 25.99 12.46
N LEU A 237 24.24 26.19 11.32
CA LEU A 237 24.57 27.23 10.35
C LEU A 237 24.43 28.64 10.94
N LEU A 238 23.35 28.94 11.66
CA LEU A 238 23.10 30.24 12.28
C LEU A 238 24.14 30.58 13.36
N ASN A 239 24.60 29.57 14.09
CA ASN A 239 25.64 29.71 15.11
C ASN A 239 27.07 29.68 14.54
N ARG A 240 27.22 29.56 13.22
CA ARG A 240 28.52 29.45 12.52
C ARG A 240 29.36 28.26 12.99
N GLU A 241 28.69 27.19 13.39
CA GLU A 241 29.34 25.93 13.73
C GLU A 241 29.97 25.29 12.50
N THR A 242 31.02 24.50 12.71
CA THR A 242 31.70 23.76 11.63
C THR A 242 31.32 22.28 11.59
N THR A 243 30.46 21.85 12.50
CA THR A 243 30.10 20.44 12.70
C THR A 243 28.60 20.26 12.51
N PHE A 244 28.22 19.29 11.68
CA PHE A 244 26.85 19.10 11.21
C PHE A 244 26.32 17.70 11.52
N ILE A 245 25.03 17.63 11.83
CA ILE A 245 24.29 16.44 12.23
C ILE A 245 23.98 15.60 10.99
N SER A 246 24.25 14.28 11.08
CA SER A 246 23.92 13.30 10.05
C SER A 246 22.48 12.78 10.21
N SER A 247 21.80 12.56 9.09
CA SER A 247 20.54 11.79 9.01
C SER A 247 20.72 10.32 9.36
N TYR A 248 21.94 9.78 9.25
CA TYR A 248 22.27 8.36 9.43
C TYR A 248 23.40 8.20 10.46
N PRO A 249 23.15 8.55 11.73
CA PRO A 249 24.18 8.61 12.78
C PRO A 249 24.85 7.25 13.03
N ASP A 250 24.12 6.15 12.83
CA ASP A 250 24.64 4.79 13.04
C ASP A 250 25.65 4.36 11.97
N ILE A 251 25.69 5.06 10.84
CA ILE A 251 26.53 4.69 9.68
C ILE A 251 27.71 5.66 9.57
N THR A 252 27.48 6.96 9.70
CA THR A 252 28.52 7.99 9.51
C THR A 252 29.04 8.61 10.80
N GLY A 253 28.50 8.19 11.94
CA GLY A 253 28.60 8.93 13.20
C GLY A 253 27.57 10.06 13.28
N ALA A 254 27.28 10.49 14.51
CA ALA A 254 26.24 11.48 14.78
C ALA A 254 26.50 12.85 14.14
N THR A 255 27.77 13.24 14.00
CA THR A 255 28.15 14.51 13.40
C THR A 255 29.43 14.42 12.58
N LYS A 256 29.63 15.35 11.65
CA LYS A 256 30.83 15.49 10.80
C LYS A 256 31.27 16.93 10.69
N ASN A 257 32.58 17.16 10.60
CA ASN A 257 33.12 18.49 10.33
C ASN A 257 32.98 18.83 8.83
N ILE A 258 32.69 20.08 8.51
CA ILE A 258 32.56 20.57 7.13
C ILE A 258 33.82 20.37 6.28
N ALA A 259 35.01 20.36 6.90
CA ALA A 259 36.25 20.06 6.21
C ALA A 259 36.28 18.61 5.68
N ASP A 260 35.69 17.66 6.41
CA ASP A 260 35.62 16.26 5.99
C ASP A 260 34.56 16.06 4.91
N LEU A 261 33.45 16.80 5.00
CA LEU A 261 32.35 16.74 4.03
C LEU A 261 32.71 17.29 2.64
N ARG A 262 33.94 17.79 2.45
CA ARG A 262 34.42 18.38 1.19
C ARG A 262 35.60 17.61 0.60
N GLN A 263 36.01 16.50 1.22
CA GLN A 263 37.18 15.71 0.84
C GLN A 263 36.79 14.56 -0.10
N PHE A 264 36.41 14.90 -1.32
CA PHE A 264 36.19 13.95 -2.40
C PHE A 264 36.54 14.60 -3.74
N GLU A 265 37.00 13.80 -4.68
CA GLU A 265 37.34 14.22 -6.03
C GLU A 265 37.02 13.07 -6.97
N GLY A 266 36.29 13.36 -8.04
CA GLY A 266 35.95 12.36 -9.03
C GLY A 266 36.96 12.26 -10.16
N HIS A 267 36.76 11.25 -10.99
CA HIS A 267 37.52 10.98 -12.21
C HIS A 267 36.62 10.34 -13.27
N GLY A 268 37.02 10.46 -14.53
CA GLY A 268 36.32 9.81 -15.64
C GLY A 268 36.65 8.33 -15.75
N GLU A 269 35.64 7.49 -15.94
CA GLU A 269 35.77 6.07 -16.24
C GLU A 269 34.90 5.67 -17.44
N HIS A 270 35.40 4.74 -18.26
CA HIS A 270 34.61 4.07 -19.30
C HIS A 270 34.17 2.68 -18.83
N ILE A 271 32.93 2.32 -19.14
CA ILE A 271 32.36 0.99 -18.87
C ILE A 271 32.22 0.18 -20.17
N ASP A 272 32.19 -1.15 -20.03
CA ASP A 272 31.88 -2.03 -21.15
C ASP A 272 30.35 -2.17 -21.26
N LEU A 273 29.77 -1.46 -22.24
CA LEU A 273 28.32 -1.47 -22.48
C LEU A 273 27.79 -2.84 -22.88
N GLU A 274 28.58 -3.66 -23.59
CA GLU A 274 28.15 -4.98 -24.04
C GLU A 274 28.08 -5.94 -22.85
N ALA A 275 29.11 -5.92 -21.99
CA ALA A 275 29.11 -6.68 -20.76
C ALA A 275 27.96 -6.26 -19.82
N GLU A 276 27.71 -4.96 -19.68
CA GLU A 276 26.61 -4.44 -18.86
C GLU A 276 25.24 -4.91 -19.39
N ARG A 277 25.03 -4.85 -20.71
CA ARG A 277 23.80 -5.35 -21.35
C ARG A 277 23.58 -6.84 -21.09
N GLN A 278 24.62 -7.66 -21.22
CA GLN A 278 24.56 -9.10 -20.94
C GLN A 278 24.18 -9.37 -19.48
N MET A 279 24.76 -8.64 -18.53
CA MET A 279 24.43 -8.78 -17.12
C MET A 279 22.98 -8.34 -16.83
N ILE A 280 22.50 -7.24 -17.43
CA ILE A 280 21.10 -6.78 -17.30
C ILE A 280 20.13 -7.85 -17.82
N GLN A 281 20.47 -8.48 -18.95
CA GLN A 281 19.66 -9.55 -19.52
C GLN A 281 19.61 -10.78 -18.59
N ALA A 282 20.75 -11.20 -18.05
CA ALA A 282 20.82 -12.33 -17.13
C ALA A 282 20.02 -12.09 -15.83
N ASP A 283 20.06 -10.87 -15.29
CA ASP A 283 19.27 -10.49 -14.11
C ASP A 283 17.75 -10.56 -14.39
N ARG A 284 17.32 -10.12 -15.57
CA ARG A 284 15.91 -10.21 -16.01
C ARG A 284 15.45 -11.66 -16.15
N GLU A 285 16.23 -12.50 -16.81
CA GLU A 285 15.91 -13.93 -16.98
C GLU A 285 15.82 -14.65 -15.63
N ARG A 286 16.71 -14.33 -14.68
CA ARG A 286 16.65 -14.87 -13.33
C ARG A 286 15.39 -14.43 -12.58
N ALA A 287 15.01 -13.15 -12.66
CA ALA A 287 13.80 -12.62 -12.03
C ALA A 287 12.52 -13.21 -12.64
N GLU A 288 12.48 -13.40 -13.97
CA GLU A 288 11.37 -14.07 -14.65
C GLU A 288 11.25 -15.55 -14.23
N ALA A 289 12.37 -16.27 -14.15
CA ALA A 289 12.37 -17.66 -13.69
C ALA A 289 11.88 -17.79 -12.24
N GLU A 290 12.23 -16.85 -11.35
CA GLU A 290 11.75 -16.81 -9.97
C GLU A 290 10.25 -16.52 -9.89
N ARG A 291 9.76 -15.53 -10.65
CA ARG A 291 8.31 -15.25 -10.77
C ARG A 291 7.53 -16.46 -11.30
N ALA A 292 8.05 -17.16 -12.30
CA ALA A 292 7.43 -18.35 -12.86
C ALA A 292 7.34 -19.49 -11.83
N LYS A 293 8.37 -19.66 -10.97
CA LYS A 293 8.34 -20.61 -9.85
C LYS A 293 7.26 -20.25 -8.83
N ASP A 294 7.17 -18.98 -8.45
CA ASP A 294 6.15 -18.50 -7.52
C ASP A 294 4.73 -18.69 -8.06
N GLU A 295 4.52 -18.38 -9.34
CA GLU A 295 3.23 -18.56 -10.01
C GLU A 295 2.86 -20.04 -10.13
N ALA A 296 3.82 -20.91 -10.48
CA ALA A 296 3.62 -22.35 -10.50
C ALA A 296 3.28 -22.91 -9.10
N ALA A 297 3.94 -22.42 -8.04
CA ALA A 297 3.64 -22.80 -6.66
C ALA A 297 2.22 -22.37 -6.25
N LYS A 298 1.83 -21.13 -6.57
CA LYS A 298 0.46 -20.63 -6.34
C LYS A 298 -0.59 -21.44 -7.10
N LYS A 299 -0.31 -21.79 -8.36
CA LYS A 299 -1.18 -22.62 -9.19
C LYS A 299 -1.34 -24.03 -8.60
N ALA A 300 -0.26 -24.68 -8.18
CA ALA A 300 -0.30 -26.00 -7.55
C ALA A 300 -1.12 -25.99 -6.24
N ILE A 301 -0.99 -24.94 -5.42
CA ILE A 301 -1.81 -24.76 -4.20
C ILE A 301 -3.29 -24.61 -4.57
N LYS A 302 -3.61 -23.80 -5.59
CA LYS A 302 -4.98 -23.59 -6.06
C LYS A 302 -5.62 -24.89 -6.57
N GLU A 303 -4.91 -25.66 -7.40
CA GLU A 303 -5.39 -26.94 -7.94
C GLU A 303 -5.61 -27.98 -6.83
N LYS A 304 -4.72 -28.05 -5.83
CA LYS A 304 -4.89 -28.91 -4.64
C LYS A 304 -6.14 -28.52 -3.83
N HIS A 305 -6.41 -27.22 -3.66
CA HIS A 305 -7.60 -26.73 -2.95
C HIS A 305 -8.91 -26.93 -3.72
N GLU A 306 -8.91 -26.88 -5.06
CA GLU A 306 -10.13 -27.11 -5.86
C GLU A 306 -10.58 -28.58 -5.85
N GLY A 307 -9.66 -29.53 -5.71
CA GLY A 307 -10.00 -30.96 -5.53
C GLY A 307 -10.63 -31.29 -4.18
N LEU A 308 -10.33 -30.52 -3.13
CA LEU A 308 -10.79 -30.78 -1.76
C LEU A 308 -12.25 -30.36 -1.50
N CYS A 309 -12.71 -29.29 -2.15
CA CYS A 309 -14.10 -28.83 -2.00
C CYS A 309 -15.11 -29.58 -2.86
N LYS A 310 -14.66 -30.50 -3.71
CA LYS A 310 -15.55 -31.41 -4.42
C LYS A 310 -15.79 -32.59 -3.48
N LEU A 311 -17.05 -32.92 -3.23
CA LEU A 311 -17.35 -34.29 -2.83
C LEU A 311 -16.74 -35.18 -3.91
N ALA A 312 -15.83 -36.08 -3.51
CA ALA A 312 -15.50 -37.20 -4.36
C ALA A 312 -16.82 -37.82 -4.84
N ASP A 313 -16.86 -38.35 -6.05
CA ASP A 313 -18.02 -39.07 -6.61
C ASP A 313 -18.34 -40.36 -5.81
N SER A 314 -18.39 -40.30 -4.49
CA SER A 314 -18.97 -41.33 -3.65
C SER A 314 -20.48 -41.22 -3.79
N GLN A 315 -21.01 -41.95 -4.77
CA GLN A 315 -22.41 -42.33 -4.89
C GLN A 315 -22.86 -43.24 -3.71
N ASP A 316 -22.38 -43.01 -2.48
CA ASP A 316 -22.84 -43.71 -1.29
C ASP A 316 -23.82 -42.81 -0.51
N PRO A 317 -25.14 -43.09 -0.58
CA PRO A 317 -26.18 -42.32 0.12
C PRO A 317 -26.06 -42.35 1.65
N ARG A 318 -25.11 -43.10 2.21
CA ARG A 318 -24.91 -43.26 3.67
C ARG A 318 -23.88 -42.31 4.26
N THR A 319 -23.28 -41.42 3.47
CA THR A 319 -22.15 -40.59 3.91
C THR A 319 -22.60 -39.37 4.75
N TYR A 320 -23.83 -38.91 4.56
CA TYR A 320 -24.45 -37.79 5.28
C TYR A 320 -25.98 -37.86 5.15
N ASP A 321 -26.70 -37.26 6.11
CA ASP A 321 -28.17 -37.27 6.14
C ASP A 321 -28.74 -36.22 5.17
N LEU A 322 -29.43 -36.68 4.12
CA LEU A 322 -30.01 -35.81 3.09
C LEU A 322 -31.10 -34.88 3.63
N GLU A 323 -31.93 -35.35 4.56
CA GLU A 323 -33.01 -34.52 5.14
C GLU A 323 -32.41 -33.35 5.93
N VAL A 324 -31.32 -33.61 6.65
CA VAL A 324 -30.59 -32.59 7.41
C VAL A 324 -29.91 -31.58 6.48
N VAL A 325 -29.31 -32.06 5.38
CA VAL A 325 -28.67 -31.18 4.39
C VAL A 325 -29.70 -30.30 3.68
N GLU A 326 -30.85 -30.84 3.29
CA GLU A 326 -31.95 -30.06 2.71
C GLU A 326 -32.49 -29.01 3.71
N ALA A 327 -32.60 -29.37 4.99
CA ALA A 327 -33.08 -28.46 6.03
C ALA A 327 -32.21 -27.21 6.20
N VAL A 328 -30.88 -27.31 6.02
CA VAL A 328 -29.95 -26.16 6.13
C VAL A 328 -29.69 -25.48 4.78
N ASN A 329 -30.10 -26.10 3.66
CA ASN A 329 -29.87 -25.60 2.32
C ASN A 329 -31.11 -24.89 1.73
N HIS A 330 -31.81 -24.12 2.56
CA HIS A 330 -33.04 -23.42 2.16
C HIS A 330 -32.79 -22.11 1.38
N SER A 331 -31.55 -21.58 1.41
CA SER A 331 -31.20 -20.31 0.75
C SER A 331 -29.87 -20.37 -0.04
N PRO A 332 -29.65 -21.38 -0.91
CA PRO A 332 -28.37 -21.58 -1.60
C PRO A 332 -27.98 -20.45 -2.54
N GLN A 333 -28.98 -19.71 -3.04
CA GLN A 333 -28.81 -18.60 -3.99
C GLN A 333 -28.86 -17.22 -3.32
N ALA A 334 -28.81 -17.17 -1.98
CA ALA A 334 -28.82 -15.90 -1.25
C ALA A 334 -27.66 -15.01 -1.71
N ARG A 335 -27.96 -13.77 -2.08
CA ARG A 335 -26.95 -12.76 -2.44
C ARG A 335 -26.27 -12.23 -1.18
N ILE A 336 -25.13 -12.81 -0.84
CA ILE A 336 -24.36 -12.48 0.37
C ILE A 336 -23.14 -11.62 -0.01
N ALA A 337 -22.89 -10.56 0.75
CA ALA A 337 -21.60 -9.86 0.74
C ALA A 337 -20.88 -10.06 2.08
N LYS A 338 -19.57 -10.32 2.03
CA LYS A 338 -18.70 -10.30 3.21
C LYS A 338 -18.23 -8.87 3.42
N VAL A 339 -18.42 -8.35 4.63
CA VAL A 339 -18.16 -6.93 4.96
C VAL A 339 -17.12 -6.85 6.06
N SER A 340 -16.13 -5.97 5.90
CA SER A 340 -15.11 -5.71 6.92
C SER A 340 -14.58 -4.28 6.85
N ALA A 341 -13.68 -3.94 7.76
CA ALA A 341 -13.02 -2.64 7.83
C ALA A 341 -11.52 -2.79 8.13
N HIS A 342 -10.70 -2.40 7.16
CA HIS A 342 -9.24 -2.41 7.22
C HIS A 342 -8.67 -0.99 7.03
N PHE A 343 -9.10 -0.04 7.87
CA PHE A 343 -8.53 1.32 7.91
C PHE A 343 -7.35 1.41 8.89
N GLY A 344 -6.45 2.37 8.65
CA GLY A 344 -5.25 2.62 9.46
C GLY A 344 -3.96 2.05 8.85
N THR A 345 -2.94 1.84 9.69
CA THR A 345 -1.65 1.30 9.25
C THR A 345 -1.82 -0.11 8.69
N GLN A 346 -1.40 -0.30 7.44
CA GLN A 346 -1.37 -1.62 6.81
C GLN A 346 -0.40 -2.54 7.57
N ASP A 347 -0.86 -3.76 7.82
CA ASP A 347 -0.07 -4.80 8.48
C ASP A 347 -0.17 -6.09 7.64
N PRO A 348 0.95 -6.74 7.30
CA PRO A 348 0.94 -7.94 6.49
C PRO A 348 0.04 -9.06 7.05
N ALA A 349 -0.07 -9.21 8.36
CA ALA A 349 -0.91 -10.26 8.97
C ALA A 349 -2.39 -10.02 8.66
N TYR A 350 -2.88 -8.78 8.82
CA TYR A 350 -4.28 -8.47 8.50
C TYR A 350 -4.58 -8.52 7.01
N GLU A 351 -3.62 -8.15 6.14
CA GLU A 351 -3.81 -8.32 4.69
C GLU A 351 -3.84 -9.81 4.29
N GLN A 352 -3.09 -10.67 4.98
CA GLN A 352 -3.18 -12.12 4.78
C GLN A 352 -4.52 -12.68 5.28
N ALA A 353 -5.00 -12.23 6.44
CA ALA A 353 -6.32 -12.58 6.96
C ALA A 353 -7.43 -12.20 5.96
N LEU A 354 -7.44 -10.97 5.46
CA LEU A 354 -8.39 -10.50 4.44
C LEU A 354 -8.33 -11.32 3.15
N ARG A 355 -7.13 -11.76 2.73
CA ARG A 355 -6.97 -12.65 1.57
C ARG A 355 -7.69 -13.97 1.79
N THR A 356 -7.61 -14.58 2.97
CA THR A 356 -8.36 -15.82 3.25
C THR A 356 -9.87 -15.64 3.13
N HIS A 357 -10.39 -14.47 3.50
CA HIS A 357 -11.80 -14.12 3.34
C HIS A 357 -12.18 -13.86 1.87
N SER A 358 -11.26 -13.27 1.10
CA SER A 358 -11.43 -12.98 -0.32
C SER A 358 -11.42 -14.25 -1.17
N ASP A 359 -10.51 -15.17 -0.87
CA ASP A 359 -10.44 -16.49 -1.53
C ASP A 359 -11.73 -17.29 -1.30
N HIS A 360 -12.24 -17.25 -0.07
CA HIS A 360 -13.52 -17.85 0.30
C HIS A 360 -14.69 -17.21 -0.44
N ALA A 361 -14.73 -15.88 -0.50
CA ALA A 361 -15.77 -15.14 -1.23
C ALA A 361 -15.77 -15.50 -2.72
N ASN A 362 -14.60 -15.47 -3.35
CA ASN A 362 -14.42 -15.80 -4.76
C ASN A 362 -14.91 -17.22 -5.09
N ARG A 363 -14.66 -18.18 -4.20
CA ARG A 363 -15.10 -19.57 -4.39
C ARG A 363 -16.62 -19.71 -4.39
N HIS A 364 -17.30 -18.99 -3.52
CA HIS A 364 -18.75 -19.11 -3.31
C HIS A 364 -19.57 -18.03 -4.02
N GLY A 365 -18.93 -17.17 -4.81
CA GLY A 365 -19.59 -16.10 -5.56
C GLY A 365 -20.06 -14.92 -4.70
N TYR A 366 -19.43 -14.68 -3.54
CA TYR A 366 -19.75 -13.55 -2.68
C TYR A 366 -18.94 -12.31 -3.06
N SER A 367 -19.54 -11.14 -2.85
CA SER A 367 -18.78 -9.87 -2.93
C SER A 367 -18.04 -9.62 -1.62
N VAL A 368 -16.86 -8.97 -1.69
CA VAL A 368 -16.14 -8.47 -0.50
C VAL A 368 -16.20 -6.94 -0.49
N LEU A 369 -16.82 -6.38 0.55
CA LEU A 369 -16.92 -4.94 0.77
C LEU A 369 -16.03 -4.57 1.94
N ASP A 370 -14.89 -3.95 1.66
CA ASP A 370 -13.88 -3.63 2.66
C ASP A 370 -13.68 -2.13 2.80
N MET A 371 -13.97 -1.61 3.99
CA MET A 371 -13.84 -0.19 4.28
C MET A 371 -12.38 0.16 4.63
N ARG A 372 -11.72 0.87 3.71
CA ARG A 372 -10.31 1.30 3.84
C ARG A 372 -10.14 2.70 4.45
N SER A 373 -11.22 3.47 4.55
CA SER A 373 -11.22 4.84 5.06
C SER A 373 -12.27 5.00 6.15
N GLN A 374 -11.94 5.73 7.22
CA GLN A 374 -12.88 5.99 8.31
C GLN A 374 -13.99 6.95 7.86
N ILE A 375 -15.23 6.66 8.25
CA ILE A 375 -16.42 7.49 8.09
C ILE A 375 -16.72 8.23 9.41
N PHE A 376 -16.47 7.55 10.53
CA PHE A 376 -16.84 7.96 11.88
C PHE A 376 -15.72 7.62 12.88
N ASP A 377 -15.92 7.83 14.18
CA ASP A 377 -14.89 7.57 15.18
C ASP A 377 -14.71 6.08 15.51
N ALA A 378 -13.44 5.66 15.58
CA ALA A 378 -12.99 4.35 16.07
C ALA A 378 -13.83 3.16 15.59
N LEU A 379 -14.44 2.41 16.51
CA LEU A 379 -15.17 1.18 16.25
C LEU A 379 -16.63 1.42 15.81
N TRP A 380 -17.16 2.64 15.98
CA TRP A 380 -18.49 3.05 15.50
C TRP A 380 -18.58 3.13 13.97
N ASN A 381 -17.44 3.07 13.28
CA ASN A 381 -17.38 2.85 11.84
C ASN A 381 -18.11 1.57 11.40
N LYS A 382 -18.07 0.49 12.20
CA LYS A 382 -18.75 -0.79 11.89
C LYS A 382 -20.25 -0.59 11.66
N PRO A 383 -21.03 -0.09 12.64
CA PRO A 383 -22.46 0.14 12.43
C PRO A 383 -22.76 1.23 11.39
N ALA A 384 -21.92 2.26 11.25
CA ALA A 384 -22.11 3.31 10.24
C ALA A 384 -21.96 2.77 8.80
N TYR A 385 -20.95 1.94 8.57
CA TYR A 385 -20.69 1.36 7.25
C TYR A 385 -21.73 0.30 6.87
N ILE A 386 -22.15 -0.53 7.83
CA ILE A 386 -23.24 -1.48 7.59
C ILE A 386 -24.53 -0.75 7.22
N LEU A 387 -24.88 0.32 7.95
CA LEU A 387 -26.07 1.12 7.64
C LEU A 387 -26.00 1.74 6.24
N SER A 388 -24.84 2.26 5.83
CA SER A 388 -24.70 2.86 4.51
C SER A 388 -24.87 1.83 3.38
N ILE A 389 -24.36 0.61 3.55
CA ILE A 389 -24.57 -0.49 2.60
C ILE A 389 -26.05 -0.88 2.56
N ILE A 390 -26.71 -1.08 3.70
CA ILE A 390 -28.13 -1.45 3.75
C ILE A 390 -29.00 -0.40 3.03
N LEU A 391 -28.75 0.89 3.27
CA LEU A 391 -29.46 1.98 2.61
C LEU A 391 -29.25 1.98 1.09
N ALA A 392 -28.01 1.72 0.63
CA ALA A 392 -27.69 1.64 -0.80
C ALA A 392 -28.33 0.42 -1.47
N GLU A 393 -28.35 -0.74 -0.82
CA GLU A 393 -28.94 -1.97 -1.35
C GLU A 393 -30.47 -1.88 -1.41
N LEU A 394 -31.12 -1.24 -0.43
CA LEU A 394 -32.58 -1.05 -0.44
C LEU A 394 -33.07 -0.08 -1.52
N GLN A 395 -32.19 0.71 -2.12
CA GLN A 395 -32.52 1.55 -3.29
C GLN A 395 -32.52 0.76 -4.61
N LYS A 396 -31.97 -0.46 -4.63
CA LYS A 396 -31.95 -1.31 -5.81
C LYS A 396 -33.21 -2.19 -5.90
N PRO A 397 -33.59 -2.65 -7.10
CA PRO A 397 -34.64 -3.66 -7.26
C PRO A 397 -34.35 -4.92 -6.43
N GLU A 398 -35.41 -5.60 -5.95
CA GLU A 398 -35.28 -6.75 -5.05
C GLU A 398 -34.44 -7.91 -5.64
N GLY A 399 -34.53 -8.13 -6.95
CA GLY A 399 -33.73 -9.14 -7.65
C GLY A 399 -32.24 -8.82 -7.74
N ASP A 400 -31.85 -7.55 -7.63
CA ASP A 400 -30.49 -7.08 -7.85
C ASP A 400 -29.74 -6.75 -6.56
N ARG A 401 -30.47 -6.46 -5.47
CA ARG A 401 -29.90 -6.10 -4.17
C ARG A 401 -29.32 -7.30 -3.44
N LEU A 402 -28.30 -7.06 -2.61
CA LEU A 402 -27.86 -8.03 -1.61
C LEU A 402 -29.01 -8.38 -0.64
N GLU A 403 -29.04 -9.63 -0.20
CA GLU A 403 -30.00 -10.11 0.80
C GLU A 403 -29.41 -10.11 2.20
N TRP A 404 -28.10 -10.41 2.31
CA TRP A 404 -27.40 -10.53 3.58
C TRP A 404 -26.01 -9.92 3.53
N LEU A 405 -25.62 -9.27 4.62
CA LEU A 405 -24.27 -8.81 4.88
C LEU A 405 -23.67 -9.70 5.97
N PHE A 406 -22.54 -10.33 5.69
CA PHE A 406 -21.78 -11.14 6.63
C PHE A 406 -20.57 -10.34 7.12
N TRP A 407 -20.68 -9.73 8.30
CA TRP A 407 -19.60 -8.96 8.89
C TRP A 407 -18.52 -9.88 9.45
N PHE A 408 -17.25 -9.50 9.28
CA PHE A 408 -16.12 -10.10 9.97
C PHE A 408 -15.09 -9.05 10.37
N ASP A 409 -14.56 -9.15 11.59
CA ASP A 409 -13.45 -8.34 12.07
C ASP A 409 -12.14 -8.77 11.39
N ARG A 410 -11.22 -7.81 11.22
CA ARG A 410 -9.96 -7.99 10.47
C ARG A 410 -9.01 -9.04 11.05
N ASP A 411 -9.20 -9.41 12.31
CA ASP A 411 -8.45 -10.42 13.05
C ASP A 411 -9.19 -11.77 13.08
N THR A 412 -9.81 -12.11 11.95
CA THR A 412 -10.42 -13.42 11.68
C THR A 412 -9.78 -14.08 10.46
N VAL A 413 -9.68 -15.41 10.48
CA VAL A 413 -9.08 -16.20 9.39
C VAL A 413 -10.03 -17.31 8.98
N ILE A 414 -10.35 -17.41 7.68
CA ILE A 414 -11.12 -18.55 7.15
C ILE A 414 -10.25 -19.81 7.18
N LEU A 415 -10.73 -20.84 7.88
CA LEU A 415 -10.09 -22.14 7.98
C LEU A 415 -10.63 -23.10 6.92
N ASN A 416 -11.96 -23.15 6.77
CA ASN A 416 -12.63 -24.02 5.81
C ASN A 416 -13.10 -23.24 4.59
N GLN A 417 -12.29 -23.29 3.52
CA GLN A 417 -12.62 -22.63 2.27
C GLN A 417 -13.86 -23.23 1.59
N CYS A 418 -14.25 -24.46 1.90
CA CYS A 418 -15.36 -25.17 1.26
C CYS A 418 -16.72 -24.92 1.93
N MET A 419 -16.77 -24.30 3.09
CA MET A 419 -17.99 -24.06 3.87
C MET A 419 -18.77 -22.85 3.32
N PRO A 420 -19.94 -23.01 2.68
CA PRO A 420 -20.69 -21.87 2.18
C PRO A 420 -21.40 -21.13 3.31
N LEU A 421 -21.63 -19.82 3.17
CA LEU A 421 -22.25 -19.00 4.22
C LEU A 421 -23.76 -19.21 4.32
N HIS A 422 -24.42 -19.67 3.25
CA HIS A 422 -25.88 -19.80 3.24
C HIS A 422 -26.41 -20.80 4.27
N ILE A 423 -25.60 -21.78 4.69
CA ILE A 423 -26.03 -22.81 5.67
C ILE A 423 -26.31 -22.23 7.05
N PHE A 424 -25.73 -21.06 7.35
CA PHE A 424 -25.93 -20.35 8.62
C PHE A 424 -27.13 -19.42 8.58
N LEU A 425 -27.70 -19.15 7.39
CA LEU A 425 -28.82 -18.23 7.28
C LEU A 425 -30.06 -18.86 7.95
N PRO A 426 -30.94 -18.04 8.55
CA PRO A 426 -32.13 -18.55 9.20
C PRO A 426 -33.17 -19.03 8.16
N PRO A 427 -33.88 -20.15 8.39
CA PRO A 427 -35.01 -20.59 7.57
C PRO A 427 -36.28 -19.76 7.78
N ARG A 428 -36.20 -18.71 8.61
CA ARG A 428 -37.35 -17.88 9.03
C ARG A 428 -37.17 -16.43 8.58
N ASP A 429 -38.19 -15.87 7.96
CA ASP A 429 -38.14 -14.51 7.39
C ASP A 429 -38.17 -13.39 8.44
N ASN A 430 -38.69 -13.67 9.63
CA ASN A 430 -38.72 -12.73 10.74
C ASN A 430 -37.36 -12.59 11.45
N ILE A 431 -36.35 -13.37 11.08
CA ILE A 431 -35.00 -13.27 11.64
C ILE A 431 -34.13 -12.44 10.69
N HIS A 432 -33.58 -11.36 11.23
CA HIS A 432 -32.80 -10.36 10.52
C HIS A 432 -31.33 -10.34 10.95
N VAL A 433 -30.98 -10.86 12.13
CA VAL A 433 -29.60 -10.94 12.61
C VAL A 433 -29.31 -12.34 13.13
N ILE A 434 -28.17 -12.91 12.72
CA ILE A 434 -27.56 -14.09 13.34
C ILE A 434 -26.23 -13.68 13.96
N ILE A 435 -26.07 -13.91 15.26
CA ILE A 435 -24.91 -13.45 16.04
C ILE A 435 -24.60 -14.45 17.15
N SER A 436 -23.44 -14.33 17.79
CA SER A 436 -23.01 -15.22 18.87
C SER A 436 -22.78 -14.47 20.17
N ASN A 437 -22.92 -15.17 21.29
CA ASN A 437 -22.44 -14.70 22.60
C ASN A 437 -21.14 -15.42 22.98
N ASP A 438 -20.30 -14.75 23.74
CA ASP A 438 -19.12 -15.28 24.43
C ASP A 438 -19.26 -15.14 25.96
N PHE A 439 -18.17 -15.37 26.68
CA PHE A 439 -18.14 -15.28 28.15
C PHE A 439 -18.31 -13.85 28.70
N GLN A 440 -18.28 -12.83 27.84
CA GLN A 440 -18.51 -11.40 28.13
C GLN A 440 -19.82 -10.89 27.51
N ALA A 441 -20.72 -11.81 27.13
CA ALA A 441 -22.01 -11.58 26.49
C ALA A 441 -21.96 -11.41 24.96
N LEU A 442 -22.61 -10.42 24.33
CA LEU A 442 -22.65 -10.35 22.86
C LEU A 442 -21.25 -10.23 22.26
N ASN A 443 -20.92 -11.02 21.22
CA ASN A 443 -19.72 -10.83 20.41
C ASN A 443 -20.10 -10.47 18.96
N ASN A 444 -19.80 -9.26 18.52
CA ASN A 444 -20.12 -8.76 17.18
C ASN A 444 -18.92 -8.76 16.22
N GLY A 445 -17.91 -9.58 16.49
CA GLY A 445 -16.75 -9.70 15.61
C GLY A 445 -17.03 -10.50 14.34
N VAL A 446 -17.97 -11.45 14.39
CA VAL A 446 -18.54 -12.08 13.19
C VAL A 446 -20.03 -12.26 13.40
N PHE A 447 -20.84 -11.83 12.42
CA PHE A 447 -22.30 -11.99 12.43
C PHE A 447 -22.86 -11.75 11.02
N ALA A 448 -24.13 -12.08 10.79
CA ALA A 448 -24.82 -11.69 9.57
C ALA A 448 -26.08 -10.86 9.84
N VAL A 449 -26.35 -9.91 8.97
CA VAL A 449 -27.53 -9.05 9.01
C VAL A 449 -28.23 -9.03 7.65
N ARG A 450 -29.57 -9.17 7.66
CA ARG A 450 -30.42 -9.11 6.47
C ARG A 450 -30.54 -7.67 5.99
N VAL A 451 -30.51 -7.45 4.68
CA VAL A 451 -30.83 -6.16 4.07
C VAL A 451 -32.34 -5.95 4.15
N SER A 452 -32.79 -5.19 5.15
CA SER A 452 -34.21 -4.95 5.41
C SER A 452 -34.45 -3.61 6.10
N GLU A 453 -35.70 -3.14 6.08
CA GLU A 453 -36.12 -1.97 6.86
C GLU A 453 -35.91 -2.18 8.37
N TRP A 454 -36.11 -3.41 8.86
CA TRP A 454 -35.86 -3.76 10.26
C TRP A 454 -34.40 -3.48 10.64
N SER A 455 -33.45 -3.81 9.75
CA SER A 455 -32.03 -3.58 9.98
C SER A 455 -31.66 -2.09 9.91
N ILE A 456 -32.34 -1.26 9.09
CA ILE A 456 -32.17 0.20 9.15
C ILE A 456 -32.53 0.71 10.56
N ARG A 457 -33.67 0.27 11.11
CA ARG A 457 -34.13 0.69 12.43
C ARG A 457 -33.16 0.26 13.52
N LEU A 458 -32.63 -0.96 13.44
CA LEU A 458 -31.62 -1.47 14.36
C LEU A 458 -30.37 -0.60 14.35
N TYR A 459 -29.74 -0.40 13.18
CA TYR A 459 -28.47 0.33 13.10
C TYR A 459 -28.62 1.82 13.36
N GLY A 460 -29.76 2.42 13.03
CA GLY A 460 -30.10 3.78 13.45
C GLY A 460 -30.19 3.90 14.98
N ALA A 461 -30.80 2.92 15.65
CA ALA A 461 -30.86 2.88 17.11
C ALA A 461 -29.48 2.65 17.76
N ILE A 462 -28.64 1.79 17.17
CA ILE A 462 -27.27 1.54 17.65
C ILE A 462 -26.44 2.83 17.57
N LEU A 463 -26.40 3.49 16.40
CA LEU A 463 -25.62 4.71 16.20
C LEU A 463 -26.11 5.86 17.09
N GLY A 464 -27.43 5.98 17.28
CA GLY A 464 -28.01 6.98 18.18
C GLY A 464 -27.83 6.66 19.66
N TYR A 465 -27.49 5.43 20.04
CA TYR A 465 -27.52 4.97 21.45
C TYR A 465 -26.66 5.85 22.35
N ARG A 466 -25.40 6.09 21.95
CA ARG A 466 -24.44 6.85 22.76
C ARG A 466 -24.83 8.33 22.92
N GLU A 467 -25.46 8.91 21.91
CA GLU A 467 -25.87 10.33 21.91
C GLU A 467 -27.13 10.53 22.75
N LEU A 468 -28.04 9.56 22.70
CA LEU A 468 -29.29 9.57 23.47
C LEU A 468 -29.10 9.11 24.92
N ARG A 469 -28.05 8.35 25.21
CA ARG A 469 -27.73 7.80 26.55
C ARG A 469 -26.26 7.93 26.90
N PRO A 470 -25.72 9.17 27.00
CA PRO A 470 -24.29 9.39 27.26
C PRO A 470 -23.82 8.94 28.64
N GLY A 471 -24.74 8.65 29.57
CA GLY A 471 -24.43 8.17 30.92
C GLY A 471 -24.37 6.65 31.06
N ASP A 472 -24.74 5.89 30.03
CA ASP A 472 -24.72 4.43 30.10
C ASP A 472 -23.29 3.92 29.84
N ASP A 473 -22.81 3.00 30.68
CA ASP A 473 -21.47 2.42 30.55
C ASP A 473 -21.37 1.48 29.32
N LEU A 474 -20.42 1.66 28.41
CA LEU A 474 -20.30 0.83 27.20
C LEU A 474 -18.92 0.16 27.19
N PRO A 475 -18.71 -0.92 27.97
CA PRO A 475 -17.38 -1.54 28.15
C PRO A 475 -16.77 -2.06 26.84
N PHE A 476 -17.61 -2.44 25.87
CA PHE A 476 -17.20 -2.84 24.52
C PHE A 476 -17.80 -1.92 23.45
N THR A 477 -17.89 -0.61 23.74
CA THR A 477 -18.28 0.44 22.78
C THR A 477 -19.58 0.11 22.02
N GLU A 478 -19.55 0.03 20.69
CA GLU A 478 -20.71 -0.28 19.84
C GLU A 478 -21.22 -1.72 19.98
N GLN A 479 -20.40 -2.67 20.45
CA GLN A 479 -20.87 -4.01 20.77
C GLN A 479 -21.83 -3.99 21.95
N SER A 480 -21.47 -3.28 23.03
CA SER A 480 -22.36 -3.08 24.18
C SER A 480 -23.64 -2.32 23.79
N ALA A 481 -23.54 -1.37 22.84
CA ALA A 481 -24.72 -0.67 22.34
C ALA A 481 -25.64 -1.61 21.53
N MET A 482 -25.06 -2.43 20.64
CA MET A 482 -25.80 -3.42 19.86
C MET A 482 -26.51 -4.42 20.77
N GLU A 483 -25.84 -4.93 21.80
CA GLU A 483 -26.43 -5.84 22.78
C GLU A 483 -27.67 -5.22 23.44
N ARG A 484 -27.56 -3.99 23.95
CA ARG A 484 -28.66 -3.31 24.63
C ARG A 484 -29.84 -3.05 23.71
N VAL A 485 -29.57 -2.69 22.45
CA VAL A 485 -30.63 -2.49 21.46
C VAL A 485 -31.30 -3.81 21.10
N LEU A 486 -30.54 -4.91 20.99
CA LEU A 486 -31.10 -6.23 20.69
C LEU A 486 -31.93 -6.82 21.84
N LEU A 487 -31.72 -6.38 23.08
CA LEU A 487 -32.55 -6.75 24.24
C LEU A 487 -33.86 -5.97 24.32
N ASP A 488 -34.01 -4.87 23.57
CA ASP A 488 -35.24 -4.10 23.51
C ASP A 488 -36.34 -4.89 22.80
N GLU A 489 -37.57 -4.86 23.33
CA GLU A 489 -38.72 -5.61 22.81
C GLU A 489 -39.00 -5.34 21.32
N ARG A 490 -38.61 -4.17 20.82
CA ARG A 490 -38.74 -3.81 19.40
C ARG A 490 -37.84 -4.63 18.48
N PHE A 491 -36.73 -5.18 18.99
CA PHE A 491 -35.71 -5.88 18.22
C PHE A 491 -35.49 -7.34 18.67
N ALA A 492 -35.80 -7.70 19.91
CA ALA A 492 -35.48 -9.01 20.48
C ALA A 492 -36.04 -10.21 19.67
N SER A 493 -37.18 -10.07 18.99
CA SER A 493 -37.76 -11.14 18.17
C SER A 493 -37.09 -11.33 16.80
N GLY A 494 -36.22 -10.40 16.39
CA GLY A 494 -35.57 -10.37 15.08
C GLY A 494 -34.16 -10.96 15.03
N VAL A 495 -33.67 -11.52 16.15
CA VAL A 495 -32.29 -12.02 16.29
C VAL A 495 -32.28 -13.50 16.69
N ALA A 496 -31.33 -14.25 16.15
CA ALA A 496 -31.01 -15.60 16.60
C ALA A 496 -29.56 -15.68 17.08
N TYR A 497 -29.38 -16.25 18.28
CA TYR A 497 -28.08 -16.40 18.92
C TYR A 497 -27.51 -17.80 18.69
N TYR A 498 -26.45 -17.90 17.91
CA TYR A 498 -25.82 -19.16 17.53
C TYR A 498 -24.66 -19.51 18.47
N PRO A 499 -24.33 -20.81 18.62
CA PRO A 499 -23.09 -21.21 19.27
C PRO A 499 -21.88 -20.54 18.62
N GLN A 500 -21.06 -19.86 19.43
CA GLN A 500 -19.91 -19.09 18.97
C GLN A 500 -18.98 -19.87 18.03
N ARG A 501 -18.76 -21.16 18.32
CA ARG A 501 -17.91 -22.06 17.53
C ARG A 501 -18.27 -22.11 16.03
N TRP A 502 -19.54 -21.93 15.68
CA TRP A 502 -20.02 -22.17 14.31
C TRP A 502 -19.42 -21.20 13.30
N PHE A 503 -19.27 -19.92 13.65
CA PHE A 503 -18.76 -18.91 12.73
C PHE A 503 -17.96 -17.79 13.42
N ASN A 504 -17.73 -17.85 14.73
CA ASN A 504 -17.04 -16.80 15.50
C ASN A 504 -16.11 -17.41 16.56
N ALA A 505 -15.51 -18.57 16.25
CA ALA A 505 -14.80 -19.42 17.22
C ALA A 505 -13.49 -18.79 17.70
N TYR A 506 -13.23 -18.86 19.01
CA TYR A 506 -11.90 -18.64 19.55
C TYR A 506 -11.00 -19.86 19.32
N GLY A 507 -9.69 -19.63 19.28
CA GLY A 507 -8.71 -20.69 18.92
C GLY A 507 -8.81 -21.99 19.73
N PHE A 508 -9.27 -21.93 21.00
CA PHE A 508 -9.47 -23.11 21.84
C PHE A 508 -10.81 -23.84 21.62
N GLN A 509 -11.76 -23.21 20.92
CA GLN A 509 -13.07 -23.79 20.56
C GLN A 509 -13.05 -24.46 19.18
N VAL A 510 -12.13 -24.04 18.31
CA VAL A 510 -12.03 -24.49 16.92
C VAL A 510 -11.89 -26.01 16.85
N LYS A 511 -12.75 -26.63 16.03
CA LYS A 511 -12.66 -28.03 15.61
C LYS A 511 -12.27 -28.11 14.14
N ASP A 512 -11.84 -29.29 13.72
CA ASP A 512 -11.54 -29.58 12.32
C ASP A 512 -12.73 -29.21 11.42
N ALA A 513 -12.42 -28.59 10.28
CA ALA A 513 -13.39 -28.12 9.30
C ALA A 513 -14.36 -27.02 9.75
N ASP A 514 -14.13 -26.36 10.89
CA ASP A 514 -14.87 -25.14 11.25
C ASP A 514 -14.60 -23.99 10.27
N LEU A 515 -15.56 -23.06 10.15
CA LEU A 515 -15.51 -21.98 9.16
C LEU A 515 -14.28 -21.09 9.34
N LEU A 516 -14.08 -20.58 10.55
CA LEU A 516 -13.07 -19.57 10.84
C LEU A 516 -12.61 -19.59 12.30
N VAL A 517 -11.51 -18.89 12.56
CA VAL A 517 -11.01 -18.56 13.90
C VAL A 517 -10.97 -17.04 14.07
N HIS A 518 -11.27 -16.57 15.29
CA HIS A 518 -11.28 -15.17 15.69
C HIS A 518 -10.28 -14.95 16.83
N PHE A 519 -9.40 -13.95 16.68
CA PHE A 519 -8.32 -13.62 17.64
C PHE A 519 -8.68 -12.45 18.57
N ALA A 520 -9.97 -12.33 18.93
CA ALA A 520 -10.49 -11.25 19.77
C ALA A 520 -9.73 -11.15 21.09
N GLY A 521 -9.33 -9.92 21.46
CA GLY A 521 -8.70 -9.65 22.75
C GLY A 521 -7.29 -10.25 22.93
N MET A 522 -6.68 -10.83 21.89
CA MET A 522 -5.33 -11.38 21.99
C MET A 522 -4.26 -10.32 21.69
N ASP A 523 -3.23 -10.22 22.53
CA ASP A 523 -2.09 -9.34 22.26
C ASP A 523 -1.23 -9.85 21.10
N THR A 524 -1.09 -11.19 20.98
CA THR A 524 -0.30 -11.87 19.95
C THR A 524 -1.10 -12.19 18.68
N ARG A 525 -2.14 -11.40 18.37
CA ARG A 525 -3.09 -11.72 17.30
C ARG A 525 -2.43 -11.82 15.92
N LYS A 526 -1.40 -10.99 15.66
CA LYS A 526 -0.71 -10.98 14.36
C LYS A 526 0.09 -12.25 14.14
N GLU A 527 0.80 -12.71 15.16
CA GLU A 527 1.58 -13.95 15.13
C GLU A 527 0.65 -15.16 15.00
N GLU A 528 -0.48 -15.15 15.72
CA GLU A 528 -1.45 -16.24 15.64
C GLU A 528 -2.17 -16.29 14.29
N ILE A 529 -2.47 -15.14 13.65
CA ILE A 529 -3.00 -15.10 12.27
C ILE A 529 -2.07 -15.88 11.33
N VAL A 530 -0.78 -15.53 11.31
CA VAL A 530 0.20 -16.19 10.41
C VAL A 530 0.28 -17.68 10.71
N LYS A 531 0.37 -18.06 11.99
CA LYS A 531 0.45 -19.45 12.43
C LYS A 531 -0.77 -20.27 12.02
N TRP A 532 -1.99 -19.73 12.10
CA TRP A 532 -3.19 -20.43 11.69
C TRP A 532 -3.32 -20.55 10.17
N ILE A 533 -2.89 -19.52 9.42
CA ILE A 533 -2.79 -19.60 7.97
C ILE A 533 -1.84 -20.73 7.56
N ASP A 534 -0.64 -20.78 8.13
CA ASP A 534 0.35 -21.84 7.87
C ASP A 534 -0.18 -23.23 8.26
N LYS A 535 -0.86 -23.32 9.41
CA LYS A 535 -1.49 -24.56 9.89
C LYS A 535 -2.54 -25.09 8.92
N THR A 536 -3.38 -24.19 8.37
CA THR A 536 -4.42 -24.60 7.40
C THR A 536 -3.83 -25.00 6.05
N ALA A 537 -2.81 -24.27 5.58
CA ALA A 537 -2.11 -24.58 4.34
C ALA A 537 -1.33 -25.90 4.39
N ALA A 538 -0.82 -26.28 5.57
CA ALA A 538 -0.09 -27.53 5.78
C ALA A 538 -0.98 -28.79 5.72
N SER A 539 -2.24 -28.68 6.14
CA SER A 539 -3.18 -29.81 6.23
C SER A 539 -4.57 -29.48 5.66
N PRO A 540 -4.68 -29.12 4.37
CA PRO A 540 -5.92 -28.63 3.80
C PRO A 540 -7.02 -29.71 3.76
N GLU A 541 -6.68 -31.00 3.76
CA GLU A 541 -7.61 -32.12 3.91
C GLU A 541 -8.31 -32.20 5.27
N VAL A 542 -7.72 -31.58 6.31
CA VAL A 542 -8.32 -31.46 7.64
C VAL A 542 -9.26 -30.27 7.69
N TRP A 543 -8.83 -29.14 7.14
CA TRP A 543 -9.49 -27.84 7.32
C TRP A 543 -10.52 -27.51 6.23
N SER A 544 -10.28 -27.88 4.97
CA SER A 544 -11.15 -27.55 3.84
C SER A 544 -12.00 -28.75 3.43
N LYS A 545 -13.06 -29.03 4.20
CA LYS A 545 -14.03 -30.11 3.94
C LYS A 545 -15.38 -29.55 3.53
N ASP A 546 -16.05 -30.23 2.60
CA ASP A 546 -17.44 -29.93 2.26
C ASP A 546 -18.31 -29.98 3.52
N TYR A 547 -19.19 -28.99 3.69
CA TYR A 547 -20.04 -28.82 4.87
C TYR A 547 -20.91 -30.05 5.17
N ARG A 548 -21.30 -30.80 4.12
CA ARG A 548 -22.09 -32.05 4.22
C ARG A 548 -21.35 -33.16 4.97
N LEU A 549 -20.01 -33.11 4.99
CA LEU A 549 -19.16 -34.07 5.69
C LEU A 549 -18.83 -33.64 7.12
N THR A 550 -19.43 -32.55 7.59
CA THR A 550 -19.26 -32.03 8.96
C THR A 550 -20.51 -32.29 9.80
N ASN A 551 -20.39 -32.20 11.12
CA ASN A 551 -21.56 -32.29 12.01
C ASN A 551 -22.40 -31.01 12.06
N LEU A 552 -21.94 -29.94 11.39
CA LEU A 552 -22.53 -28.62 11.49
C LEU A 552 -23.98 -28.55 10.94
N PRO A 553 -24.35 -29.18 9.81
CA PRO A 553 -25.74 -29.24 9.36
C PRO A 553 -26.69 -29.83 10.40
N GLN A 554 -26.25 -30.90 11.08
CA GLN A 554 -27.04 -31.55 12.12
C GLN A 554 -27.23 -30.64 13.33
N GLU A 555 -26.17 -29.95 13.75
CA GLU A 555 -26.20 -28.99 14.86
C GLU A 555 -27.15 -27.81 14.53
N ILE A 556 -27.09 -27.25 13.32
CA ILE A 556 -27.94 -26.15 12.85
C ILE A 556 -29.41 -26.60 12.74
N SER A 557 -29.67 -27.76 12.15
CA SER A 557 -31.03 -28.30 12.02
C SER A 557 -31.69 -28.52 13.39
N GLN A 558 -30.95 -29.11 14.34
CA GLN A 558 -31.45 -29.32 15.71
C GLN A 558 -31.69 -28.01 16.46
N TYR A 559 -30.86 -26.98 16.23
CA TYR A 559 -31.07 -25.66 16.80
C TYR A 559 -32.40 -25.07 16.33
N TRP A 560 -32.66 -25.07 15.03
CA TRP A 560 -33.90 -24.51 14.47
C TRP A 560 -35.15 -25.31 14.83
N ALA A 561 -35.03 -26.62 15.01
CA ALA A 561 -36.11 -27.47 15.52
C ALA A 561 -36.52 -27.11 16.96
N LYS A 562 -35.57 -26.64 17.78
CA LYS A 562 -35.82 -26.19 19.17
C LYS A 562 -36.08 -24.69 19.27
N PHE A 563 -35.83 -23.92 18.20
CA PHE A 563 -35.95 -22.47 18.23
C PHE A 563 -37.41 -22.06 18.48
N PRO A 564 -37.71 -21.26 19.52
CA PRO A 564 -39.08 -20.96 19.93
C PRO A 564 -39.93 -20.44 18.76
N GLN A 565 -41.17 -20.94 18.61
CA GLN A 565 -42.11 -20.45 17.60
C GLN A 565 -42.85 -19.17 18.04
N SER A 566 -42.71 -18.75 19.30
CA SER A 566 -43.18 -17.46 19.81
C SER A 566 -42.53 -17.17 21.18
N GLN A 567 -42.42 -15.89 21.53
CA GLN A 567 -41.61 -15.30 22.60
C GLN A 567 -41.81 -15.90 24.01
N GLU A 568 -40.92 -16.78 24.48
CA GLU A 568 -40.96 -17.21 25.90
C GLU A 568 -39.59 -17.47 26.56
N PHE A 569 -38.45 -17.19 25.92
CA PHE A 569 -37.14 -17.65 26.43
C PHE A 569 -36.06 -16.57 26.69
N LEU A 570 -36.45 -15.40 27.21
CA LEU A 570 -35.50 -14.42 27.77
C LEU A 570 -35.76 -14.11 29.26
N LYS A 571 -36.27 -15.09 30.01
CA LYS A 571 -36.35 -15.04 31.48
C LYS A 571 -36.11 -16.42 32.11
N SER A 572 -34.89 -16.95 32.03
CA SER A 572 -34.41 -17.91 33.04
C SER A 572 -32.90 -18.16 32.92
N GLU A 573 -32.22 -17.82 34.02
CA GLU A 573 -30.86 -18.18 34.48
C GLU A 573 -29.66 -17.41 33.91
#